data_AF-A0A645F0A2-F1
#
_entry.id   AF-A0A645F0A2-F1
#
_cell.length_a   1.000
_cell.length_b   1.000
_cell.length_c   1.000
_cell.angle_alpha   90.00
_cell.angle_beta   90.00
_cell.angle_gamma   90.00
#
_symmetry.space_group_name_H-M   'P 1'
#
loop_
_entity.id
_entity.type
_entity.pdbx_description
1 polymer ?
#
loop_
_entity_poly.entity_id
_entity_poly.type
_entity_poly.pdbx_seq_one_letter_code
_entity_poly.pdbx_strand_id
1 'polypeptide(L)'
;MRAFHDFALYDTSSQMEYEANLFAAEYLLEDDEVTELLSEDTFFFSVAKELEVPPELLDFKFRILKRKGWLIESPIQSNSNFLKHLSDRGEDT
;
A
#
# COMPACT_ATOMS: atom_id res chain seq x y z
N MET A 1 -6.96 -12.83 38.03
CA MET A 1 -5.54 -13.19 37.81
C MET A 1 -5.36 -13.38 36.31
N ARG A 2 -4.27 -12.82 35.76
CA ARG A 2 -3.95 -12.67 34.34
C ARG A 2 -4.17 -13.93 33.49
N ALA A 3 -4.91 -13.79 32.39
CA ALA A 3 -4.60 -14.50 31.16
C ALA A 3 -4.21 -13.44 30.14
N PHE A 4 -2.92 -13.10 30.13
CA PHE A 4 -2.31 -12.42 28.99
C PHE A 4 -2.54 -13.37 27.83
N HIS A 5 -3.47 -13.04 26.94
CA HIS A 5 -3.49 -13.69 25.64
C HIS A 5 -2.15 -13.35 25.02
N ASP A 6 -1.33 -14.37 24.86
CA ASP A 6 -0.09 -14.38 24.10
C ASP A 6 -0.40 -13.89 22.68
N PHE A 7 -0.43 -12.58 22.51
CA PHE A 7 -0.46 -11.88 21.22
C PHE A 7 0.94 -11.89 20.60
N ALA A 8 1.78 -12.84 21.00
CA ALA A 8 3.10 -13.14 20.46
C ALA A 8 3.03 -14.08 19.24
N LEU A 9 1.82 -14.42 18.78
CA LEU A 9 1.56 -15.22 17.57
C LEU A 9 1.11 -14.35 16.38
N TYR A 10 1.44 -13.05 16.40
CA TYR A 10 1.38 -12.27 15.18
C TYR A 10 2.53 -12.76 14.31
N ASP A 11 2.19 -13.23 13.12
CA ASP A 11 3.13 -13.53 12.06
C ASP A 11 4.07 -12.34 11.90
N THR A 12 5.23 -12.39 12.55
CA THR A 12 6.18 -11.28 12.61
C THR A 12 6.66 -10.94 11.21
N SER A 13 6.64 -11.90 10.29
CA SER A 13 6.91 -11.68 8.87
C SER A 13 5.85 -10.78 8.23
N SER A 14 4.56 -10.99 8.51
CA SER A 14 3.46 -10.14 8.02
C SER A 14 3.54 -8.71 8.57
N GLN A 15 3.98 -8.53 9.82
CA GLN A 15 4.20 -7.19 10.39
C GLN A 15 5.40 -6.49 9.74
N MET A 16 6.54 -7.17 9.60
CA MET A 16 7.72 -6.61 8.96
C MET A 16 7.46 -6.28 7.48
N GLU A 17 6.74 -7.15 6.75
CA GLU A 17 6.30 -6.90 5.38
C GLU A 17 5.39 -5.67 5.30
N TYR A 18 4.46 -5.53 6.26
CA TYR A 18 3.58 -4.36 6.33
C TYR A 18 4.36 -3.06 6.54
N GLU A 19 5.28 -3.04 7.50
CA GLU A 19 6.13 -1.88 7.79
C GLU A 19 7.06 -1.55 6.63
N ALA A 20 7.62 -2.57 5.97
CA ALA A 20 8.45 -2.40 4.78
C ALA A 20 7.65 -1.80 3.61
N ASN A 21 6.41 -2.23 3.39
CA ASN A 21 5.56 -1.67 2.33
C ASN A 21 5.14 -0.23 2.63
N LEU A 22 4.84 0.10 3.90
CA LEU A 22 4.60 1.49 4.30
C LEU A 22 5.83 2.36 4.06
N PHE A 23 7.02 1.86 4.45
CA PHE A 23 8.26 2.57 4.22
C PHE A 23 8.53 2.77 2.72
N ALA A 24 8.36 1.72 1.90
CA ALA A 24 8.55 1.79 0.46
C ALA A 24 7.56 2.76 -0.19
N ALA A 25 6.29 2.72 0.19
CA ALA A 25 5.29 3.65 -0.32
C ALA A 25 5.61 5.10 0.05
N GLU A 26 6.07 5.35 1.28
CA GLU A 26 6.44 6.70 1.70
C GLU A 26 7.72 7.20 1.04
N TYR A 27 8.67 6.31 0.76
CA TYR A 27 9.96 6.65 0.16
C TYR A 27 9.88 6.84 -1.36
N LEU A 28 9.06 6.04 -2.05
CA LEU A 28 8.99 6.02 -3.51
C LEU A 28 7.94 6.98 -4.07
N LEU A 29 6.90 7.29 -3.30
CA LEU A 29 5.77 8.09 -3.79
C LEU A 29 5.69 9.37 -2.98
N GLU A 30 5.89 10.52 -3.62
CA GLU A 30 5.75 11.82 -2.96
C GLU A 30 4.27 12.16 -2.74
N ASP A 31 3.95 12.80 -1.62
CA ASP A 31 2.56 13.16 -1.28
C ASP A 31 1.95 14.09 -2.36
N ASP A 32 2.72 15.10 -2.76
CA ASP A 32 2.25 16.13 -3.69
C ASP A 32 2.02 15.54 -5.09
N GLU A 33 2.95 14.71 -5.60
CA GLU A 33 2.82 14.05 -6.89
C GLU A 33 1.56 13.17 -6.97
N VAL A 34 1.33 12.35 -5.94
CA VAL A 34 0.14 11.47 -5.88
C VAL A 34 -1.15 12.29 -5.82
N THR A 35 -1.17 13.38 -5.08
CA THR A 35 -2.38 14.20 -4.91
C THR A 35 -2.67 15.07 -6.13
N GLU A 36 -1.65 15.57 -6.82
CA GLU A 36 -1.78 16.26 -8.11
C GLU A 36 -2.40 15.33 -9.16
N LEU A 37 -1.86 14.11 -9.32
CA LEU A 37 -2.39 13.13 -10.28
C LEU A 37 -3.83 12.69 -9.98
N LEU A 38 -4.26 12.68 -8.72
CA LEU A 38 -5.65 12.38 -8.36
C LEU A 38 -6.62 13.54 -8.64
N SER A 39 -6.11 14.76 -8.73
CA SER A 39 -6.92 15.96 -8.95
C SER A 39 -7.36 16.15 -10.40
N GLU A 40 -6.74 15.46 -11.35
CA GLU A 40 -6.97 15.59 -12.80
C GLU A 40 -8.13 14.72 -13.34
N ASP A 41 -9.14 14.42 -12.51
CA ASP A 41 -10.21 13.42 -12.81
C ASP A 41 -9.68 11.99 -13.06
N THR A 42 -8.43 11.72 -12.69
CA THR A 42 -7.75 10.43 -12.93
C THR A 42 -8.11 9.40 -11.85
N PHE A 43 -8.46 8.20 -12.28
CA PHE A 43 -8.83 7.09 -11.39
C PHE A 43 -7.60 6.38 -10.81
N PHE A 44 -7.74 5.81 -9.62
CA PHE A 44 -6.69 5.10 -8.86
C PHE A 44 -5.75 4.20 -9.69
N PHE A 45 -6.30 3.34 -10.56
CA PHE A 45 -5.48 2.44 -11.38
C PHE A 45 -4.70 3.16 -12.48
N SER A 46 -5.24 4.26 -13.00
CA SER A 46 -4.53 5.10 -13.96
C SER A 46 -3.37 5.82 -13.28
N VAL A 47 -3.57 6.32 -12.06
CA VAL A 47 -2.50 6.93 -11.25
C VAL A 47 -1.41 5.91 -10.92
N ALA A 48 -1.77 4.68 -10.54
CA ALA A 48 -0.77 3.62 -10.32
C ALA A 48 0.06 3.33 -11.57
N LYS A 49 -0.59 3.35 -12.75
CA LYS A 49 0.08 3.18 -14.04
C LYS A 49 1.01 4.36 -14.39
N GLU A 50 0.55 5.59 -14.18
CA GLU A 50 1.33 6.81 -14.46
C GLU A 50 2.59 6.89 -13.58
N LEU A 51 2.45 6.48 -12.32
CA LEU A 51 3.55 6.38 -11.36
C LEU A 51 4.43 5.12 -11.58
N GLU A 52 4.11 4.28 -12.55
CA GLU A 52 4.78 3.01 -12.85
C GLU A 52 4.94 2.07 -11.64
N VAL A 53 3.96 2.09 -10.72
CA VAL A 53 3.97 1.25 -9.51
C VAL A 53 2.82 0.24 -9.49
N PRO A 54 2.97 -0.89 -8.77
CA PRO A 54 1.85 -1.78 -8.50
C PRO A 54 0.73 -1.01 -7.78
N PRO A 55 -0.56 -1.25 -8.13
CA PRO A 55 -1.68 -0.61 -7.46
C PRO A 55 -1.70 -0.91 -5.96
N GLU A 56 -1.16 -2.05 -5.53
CA GLU A 56 -1.02 -2.39 -4.13
C GLU A 56 -0.10 -1.42 -3.37
N LEU A 57 0.99 -0.95 -3.98
CA LEU A 57 1.88 0.03 -3.36
C LEU A 57 1.20 1.40 -3.23
N LEU A 58 0.40 1.79 -4.23
CA LEU A 58 -0.41 3.01 -4.17
C LEU A 58 -1.49 2.93 -3.06
N ASP A 59 -2.08 1.76 -2.82
CA ASP A 59 -2.98 1.56 -1.67
C ASP A 59 -2.27 1.79 -0.33
N PHE A 60 -1.03 1.33 -0.19
CA PHE A 60 -0.22 1.63 1.00
C PHE A 60 0.03 3.14 1.16
N LYS A 61 0.30 3.86 0.06
CA LYS A 61 0.42 5.33 0.09
C LYS A 61 -0.89 5.99 0.53
N PHE A 62 -2.03 5.50 0.04
CA PHE A 62 -3.34 6.02 0.43
C PHE A 62 -3.61 5.87 1.92
N ARG A 63 -3.19 4.75 2.53
CA ARG A 63 -3.29 4.55 3.99
C ARG A 63 -2.47 5.58 4.77
N ILE A 64 -1.30 5.97 4.24
CA ILE A 64 -0.44 6.97 4.88
C ILE A 64 -1.05 8.36 4.75
N LEU A 65 -1.46 8.76 3.55
CA LEU A 65 -2.13 10.04 3.30
C LEU A 65 -3.42 10.17 4.13
N LYS A 66 -4.22 9.11 4.25
CA LYS A 66 -5.39 9.10 5.14
C LYS A 66 -5.02 9.36 6.61
N ARG A 67 -3.90 8.80 7.10
CA ARG A 67 -3.36 9.09 8.44
C ARG A 67 -2.84 10.52 8.59
N LYS A 68 -2.36 11.14 7.50
CA LYS A 68 -1.97 12.55 7.44
C LYS A 68 -3.17 13.52 7.37
N GLY A 69 -4.39 13.01 7.23
CA GLY A 69 -5.63 13.80 7.25
C GLY A 69 -6.26 14.04 5.89
N TRP A 70 -5.75 13.41 4.82
CA TRP A 70 -6.33 13.50 3.49
C TRP A 70 -7.63 12.70 3.39
N LEU A 71 -8.65 13.25 2.73
CA LEU A 71 -9.92 12.58 2.48
C LEU A 71 -9.85 11.78 1.18
N ILE A 72 -9.15 10.65 1.23
CA ILE A 72 -8.99 9.73 0.11
C ILE A 72 -9.38 8.31 0.53
N GLU A 73 -9.91 7.54 -0.42
CA GLU A 73 -10.24 6.13 -0.22
C GLU A 73 -9.65 5.31 -1.35
N SER A 74 -8.98 4.22 -0.99
CA SER A 74 -8.44 3.26 -1.94
C SER A 74 -9.56 2.31 -2.37
N PRO A 75 -9.72 2.00 -3.68
CA PRO A 75 -10.73 1.05 -4.15
C PRO A 75 -10.36 -0.40 -3.85
N ILE A 76 -9.15 -0.67 -3.35
CA ILE A 76 -8.66 -2.00 -3.01
C ILE A 76 -8.14 -2.04 -1.57
N GLN A 77 -8.01 -3.25 -1.02
CA GLN A 77 -7.35 -3.46 0.26
C GLN A 77 -6.24 -4.50 0.07
N SER A 78 -5.00 -4.02 -0.01
CA SER A 78 -3.83 -4.85 -0.28
C SER A 78 -3.31 -5.56 0.97
N ASN A 79 -2.90 -6.81 0.78
CA ASN A 79 -2.19 -7.60 1.79
C ASN A 79 -0.69 -7.27 1.78
N SER A 80 -0.02 -7.41 2.93
CA SER A 80 1.41 -7.13 3.05
C SER A 80 2.30 -8.03 2.18
N ASN A 81 1.79 -9.20 1.80
CA ASN A 81 2.52 -10.18 1.01
C ASN A 81 2.34 -10.02 -0.51
N PHE A 82 1.81 -8.89 -1.01
CA PHE A 82 1.49 -8.71 -2.44
C PHE A 82 2.69 -8.90 -3.37
N LEU A 83 3.90 -8.57 -2.91
CA LEU A 83 5.13 -8.78 -3.66
C LEU A 83 5.45 -10.25 -3.94
N LYS A 84 4.94 -11.20 -3.12
CA LYS A 84 5.18 -12.64 -3.33
C LYS A 84 4.51 -13.18 -4.59
N HIS A 85 3.49 -12.49 -5.09
CA HIS A 85 2.69 -12.90 -6.26
C HIS A 85 2.98 -12.05 -7.49
N LEU A 86 3.99 -11.17 -7.43
CA LEU A 86 4.32 -10.29 -8.55
C LEU A 86 4.89 -11.07 -9.75
N SER A 87 5.68 -12.11 -9.47
CA SER A 87 6.24 -13.02 -10.49
C SER A 87 5.18 -13.79 -11.26
N ASP A 88 4.08 -14.16 -10.60
CA ASP A 88 3.00 -14.96 -11.21
C ASP A 88 2.20 -14.15 -12.24
N ARG A 89 2.28 -12.81 -12.19
CA ARG A 89 1.57 -11.90 -13.11
C ARG A 89 2.36 -11.54 -14.37
N GLY A 90 3.65 -11.87 -14.42
CA GLY A 90 4.55 -11.52 -15.53
C GLY A 90 4.58 -12.56 -16.66
N GLU A 91 3.92 -13.70 -16.53
CA GLU A 91 3.93 -14.79 -17.53
C GLU A 91 2.75 -14.78 -18.51
N ASP A 92 1.79 -13.85 -18.35
CA ASP A 92 0.59 -13.74 -19.20
C ASP A 92 0.75 -12.74 -20.38
N THR A 93 1.97 -12.37 -20.76
CA THR A 93 2.29 -11.56 -21.96
C THR A 93 3.23 -12.28 -22.91
#